data_AF-A0A3D1EXG8-F1
#
_entry.id   AF-A0A3D1EXG8-F1
#
_cell.length_a   1.000
_cell.length_b   1.000
_cell.length_c   1.000
_cell.angle_alpha   90.00
_cell.angle_beta   90.00
_cell.angle_gamma   90.00
#
_symmetry.space_group_name_H-M   'P 1'
#
loop_
_entity.id
_entity.type
_entity.pdbx_description
1 polymer ?
#
loop_
_entity_poly.entity_id
_entity_poly.type
_entity_poly.pdbx_seq_one_letter_code
_entity_poly.pdbx_strand_id
1 'polypeptide(L)'
;VRFICGTQQLHRQLEAALTQFLGTEDTILYSSCFDANGGLFETLLTADDAVISDELNHASIIDGVRLCKAKRFRYRNNDMVD
;
A
#
# COMPACT_ATOMS: atom_id res chain seq x y z
N VAL A 1 -6.22 12.64 -13.69
CA VAL A 1 -6.70 12.48 -12.29
C VAL A 1 -8.01 11.73 -12.29
N ARG A 2 -8.13 10.66 -11.50
CA ARG A 2 -9.34 9.81 -11.49
C ARG A 2 -10.61 10.50 -11.03
N PHE A 3 -10.49 11.43 -10.08
CA PHE A 3 -11.61 12.15 -9.47
C PHE A 3 -12.36 13.08 -10.42
N ILE A 4 -11.66 13.75 -11.34
CA ILE A 4 -12.28 14.77 -12.22
C ILE A 4 -12.95 14.10 -13.43
N CYS A 5 -12.18 13.39 -14.23
CA CYS A 5 -12.65 12.73 -15.46
C CYS A 5 -11.79 11.54 -15.88
N GLY A 6 -10.85 11.09 -15.05
CA GLY A 6 -9.85 10.08 -15.41
C GLY A 6 -10.28 8.63 -15.19
N THR A 7 -11.48 8.37 -14.66
CA THR A 7 -11.98 7.01 -14.46
C THR A 7 -12.67 6.54 -15.75
N GLN A 8 -12.12 5.51 -16.38
CA GLN A 8 -12.66 4.91 -17.59
C GLN A 8 -13.26 3.54 -17.25
N GLN A 9 -14.12 3.03 -18.14
CA GLN A 9 -14.71 1.70 -18.01
C GLN A 9 -13.64 0.60 -17.89
N LEU A 10 -12.54 0.72 -18.64
CA LEU A 10 -11.42 -0.23 -18.59
C LEU A 10 -10.78 -0.32 -17.20
N HIS A 11 -10.63 0.81 -16.50
CA HIS A 11 -10.10 0.81 -15.13
C HIS A 11 -11.01 0.00 -14.20
N ARG A 12 -12.33 0.21 -14.27
CA ARG A 12 -13.31 -0.50 -13.44
C ARG A 12 -13.37 -2.00 -13.74
N GLN A 13 -13.27 -2.37 -15.03
CA GLN A 13 -13.25 -3.78 -15.43
C GLN A 13 -12.00 -4.49 -14.91
N LEU A 14 -10.84 -3.85 -14.98
CA LEU A 14 -9.61 -4.41 -14.43
C LEU A 14 -9.66 -4.51 -12.90
N GLU A 15 -10.17 -3.50 -12.20
CA GLU A 15 -10.39 -3.53 -10.75
C GLU A 15 -11.29 -4.70 -10.34
N ALA A 16 -12.40 -4.92 -11.04
CA ALA A 16 -13.31 -6.03 -10.77
C ALA A 16 -12.67 -7.41 -11.04
N ALA A 17 -11.95 -7.55 -12.15
CA ALA A 17 -11.25 -8.79 -12.49
C ALA A 17 -10.16 -9.14 -11.47
N LEU A 18 -9.40 -8.14 -10.99
CA LEU A 18 -8.40 -8.32 -9.94
C LEU A 18 -9.02 -8.67 -8.60
N THR A 19 -10.12 -8.00 -8.22
CA THR A 19 -10.87 -8.29 -6.98
C THR A 19 -11.33 -9.74 -6.96
N GLN A 20 -11.91 -10.22 -8.07
CA GLN A 20 -12.32 -11.61 -8.22
C GLN A 20 -11.12 -12.58 -8.15
N PHE A 21 -10.01 -12.22 -8.81
CA PHE A 21 -8.81 -13.06 -8.83
C PHE A 21 -8.14 -13.17 -7.46
N LEU A 22 -8.06 -12.06 -6.71
CA LEU A 22 -7.39 -11.99 -5.40
C LEU A 22 -8.31 -12.41 -4.25
N GLY A 23 -9.63 -12.49 -4.47
CA GLY A 23 -10.61 -12.84 -3.43
C GLY A 23 -10.78 -11.76 -2.37
N THR A 24 -10.57 -10.49 -2.73
CA THR A 24 -10.74 -9.33 -1.83
C THR A 24 -12.12 -8.70 -1.98
N GLU A 25 -12.46 -7.74 -1.11
CA GLU A 25 -13.74 -7.01 -1.18
C GLU A 25 -13.77 -5.97 -2.32
N ASP A 26 -12.64 -5.29 -2.57
CA ASP A 26 -12.46 -4.32 -3.66
C ASP A 26 -10.98 -4.19 -4.04
N THR A 27 -10.70 -3.51 -5.15
CA THR A 27 -9.34 -3.21 -5.65
C THR A 27 -9.31 -1.81 -6.26
N ILE A 28 -8.23 -1.07 -5.99
CA ILE A 28 -7.97 0.24 -6.58
C ILE A 28 -6.65 0.23 -7.35
N LEU A 29 -6.65 0.81 -8.56
CA LEU A 29 -5.44 0.92 -9.39
C LEU A 29 -4.62 2.18 -9.09
N TYR A 30 -3.31 2.00 -9.08
CA TYR A 30 -2.29 3.07 -9.09
C TYR A 30 -1.46 3.02 -10.38
N SER A 31 -0.76 4.10 -10.71
CA SER A 31 0.16 4.16 -11.86
C SER A 31 1.33 3.19 -11.75
N SER A 32 1.77 2.88 -10.52
CA SER A 32 2.83 1.93 -10.24
C SER A 32 2.67 1.31 -8.84
N CYS A 33 3.31 0.17 -8.60
CA CYS A 33 3.40 -0.40 -7.26
C CYS A 33 4.23 0.48 -6.29
N PHE A 34 5.09 1.35 -6.81
CA PHE A 34 5.81 2.33 -6.00
C PHE A 34 4.83 3.36 -5.43
N ASP A 35 3.97 3.93 -6.29
CA ASP A 35 2.95 4.90 -5.87
C ASP A 35 1.90 4.28 -4.95
N ALA A 36 1.51 3.03 -5.22
CA ALA A 36 0.59 2.28 -4.36
C ALA A 36 1.14 2.16 -2.93
N ASN A 37 2.39 1.71 -2.78
CA ASN A 37 3.03 1.60 -1.47
C ASN A 37 3.27 2.97 -0.82
N GLY A 38 3.61 4.00 -1.62
CA GLY A 38 3.84 5.34 -1.13
C GLY A 38 2.59 5.98 -0.51
N GLY A 39 1.43 5.84 -1.15
CA GLY A 39 0.18 6.45 -0.69
C GLY A 39 -0.61 5.64 0.33
N LEU A 40 -0.32 4.34 0.47
CA LEU A 40 -1.11 3.43 1.32
C LEU A 40 -1.03 3.79 2.80
N PHE A 41 0.18 3.95 3.34
CA PHE A 41 0.40 4.04 4.79
C PHE A 41 -0.14 5.34 5.39
N GLU A 42 0.10 6.49 4.75
CA GLU A 42 -0.38 7.79 5.25
C GLU A 42 -1.92 7.89 5.22
N THR A 43 -2.57 7.21 4.25
CA THR A 43 -4.03 7.24 4.13
C THR A 43 -4.73 6.43 5.22
N LEU A 44 -4.11 5.35 5.69
CA LEU A 44 -4.72 4.41 6.63
C LEU A 44 -4.27 4.59 8.08
N LEU A 45 -3.04 5.06 8.30
CA LEU A 45 -2.41 5.05 9.61
C LEU A 45 -2.25 6.46 10.17
N THR A 46 -2.36 6.56 11.48
CA THR A 46 -2.21 7.77 12.26
C THR A 46 -0.98 7.70 13.17
N ALA A 47 -0.73 8.75 13.96
CA ALA A 47 0.38 8.77 14.93
C ALA A 47 0.19 7.78 16.10
N ASP A 48 -1.04 7.29 16.32
CA ASP A 48 -1.37 6.34 17.37
C ASP A 48 -1.10 4.88 16.94
N ASP A 49 -0.88 4.66 15.65
CA ASP A 49 -0.66 3.34 15.07
C ASP A 49 0.83 2.95 15.01
N ALA A 50 1.09 1.67 14.70
CA ALA A 50 2.43 1.12 14.56
C ALA A 50 2.56 0.28 13.28
N VAL A 51 3.72 0.38 12.64
CA VAL A 51 4.14 -0.46 11.51
C VAL A 51 5.34 -1.31 11.94
N ILE A 52 5.22 -2.62 11.74
CA ILE A 52 6.30 -3.60 11.94
C ILE A 52 6.77 -4.01 10.54
N SER A 53 8.01 -3.69 10.17
CA SER A 53 8.54 -3.86 8.81
C SER A 53 9.83 -4.66 8.80
N ASP A 54 9.95 -5.60 7.87
CA ASP A 54 11.17 -6.34 7.59
C ASP A 54 12.30 -5.38 7.16
N GLU A 55 13.54 -5.67 7.55
CA GLU A 55 14.69 -4.83 7.21
C GLU A 55 15.07 -4.81 5.72
N LEU A 56 14.70 -5.85 4.96
CA LEU A 56 14.94 -5.98 3.52
C LEU A 56 13.68 -5.75 2.68
N ASN A 57 12.64 -5.15 3.26
CA ASN A 57 11.46 -4.73 2.50
C ASN A 57 11.84 -3.82 1.33
N HIS A 58 11.05 -3.89 0.25
CA HIS A 58 11.30 -3.09 -0.94
C HIS A 58 11.30 -1.59 -0.63
N ALA A 59 12.15 -0.83 -1.32
CA ALA A 59 12.35 0.60 -1.06
C ALA A 59 11.03 1.42 -1.06
N SER A 60 10.06 1.07 -1.91
CA SER A 60 8.76 1.75 -1.94
C SER A 60 7.95 1.59 -0.65
N ILE A 61 8.08 0.45 0.05
CA ILE A 61 7.43 0.22 1.34
C ILE A 61 8.13 1.06 2.39
N ILE A 62 9.47 1.07 2.38
CA ILE A 62 10.28 1.87 3.32
C ILE A 62 9.92 3.36 3.18
N ASP A 63 9.84 3.87 1.96
CA ASP A 63 9.51 5.27 1.70
C ASP A 63 8.07 5.60 2.08
N GLY A 64 7.10 4.73 1.75
CA GLY A 64 5.70 4.91 2.16
C GLY A 64 5.53 4.95 3.69
N VAL A 65 6.20 4.04 4.40
CA VAL A 65 6.21 4.03 5.88
C VAL A 65 6.90 5.26 6.46
N ARG A 66 7.91 5.83 5.76
CA ARG A 66 8.60 7.05 6.20
C ARG A 66 7.76 8.32 6.06
N LEU A 67 6.85 8.35 5.10
CA LEU A 67 5.91 9.46 4.89
C LEU A 67 4.77 9.47 5.93
N CYS A 68 4.49 8.32 6.55
CA CYS A 68 3.49 8.19 7.59
C CYS A 68 4.00 8.64 8.98
N LYS A 69 3.08 9.09 9.85
CA LYS A 69 3.37 9.47 11.25
C LYS A 69 3.38 8.31 12.24
N ALA A 70 2.97 7.12 11.81
CA ALA A 70 2.91 5.94 12.66
C ALA A 70 4.28 5.59 13.26
N LYS A 71 4.27 4.91 14.41
CA LYS A 71 5.49 4.37 15.04
C LYS A 71 6.06 3.27 14.14
N ARG A 72 7.38 3.24 13.99
CA ARG A 72 8.05 2.32 13.05
C ARG A 72 8.97 1.40 13.82
N PHE A 73 8.74 0.10 13.69
CA PHE A 73 9.54 -0.96 14.27
C PHE A 73 10.10 -1.80 13.12
N ARG A 74 11.40 -2.06 13.15
CA ARG A 74 12.08 -2.86 12.13
C ARG A 74 12.62 -4.13 12.76
N TYR A 75 12.30 -5.26 12.17
CA TYR A 75 12.80 -6.58 12.58
C TYR A 75 13.76 -7.14 11.53
N ARG A 76 14.65 -8.04 11.96
CA ARG A 76 15.61 -8.74 11.09
C ARG A 76 14.91 -9.56 10.01
N ASN A 77 15.54 -9.70 8.85
CA ASN A 77 14.89 -10.35 7.72
C ASN A 77 14.40 -11.76 8.07
N ASN A 78 13.09 -11.98 7.89
CA ASN A 78 12.45 -13.27 8.14
C ASN A 78 12.66 -13.84 9.57
N ASP A 79 12.90 -12.99 10.56
CA ASP A 79 13.06 -13.36 11.97
C ASP A 79 11.81 -13.00 12.77
N MET A 80 11.07 -14.02 13.20
CA MET A 80 9.82 -13.85 13.97
C MET A 80 10.05 -13.64 15.48
N VAL A 81 11.30 -13.72 15.96
CA VAL A 81 11.64 -13.71 17.40
C VAL A 81 12.31 -12.40 17.84
N ASP A 82 12.65 -11.52 16.89
CA ASP A 82 13.19 -10.17 17.11
C ASP A 82 12.10 -9.17 17.56
#